data_AF-A0A2E7W4J4-F1
#
_entry.id   AF-A0A2E7W4J4-F1
#
_cell.length_a   1.000
_cell.length_b   1.000
_cell.length_c   1.000
_cell.angle_alpha   90.00
_cell.angle_beta   90.00
_cell.angle_gamma   90.00
#
_symmetry.space_group_name_H-M   'P 1'
#
loop_
_entity.id
_entity.type
_entity.pdbx_description
1 polymer ?
#
loop_
_entity_poly.entity_id
_entity_poly.type
_entity_poly.pdbx_seq_one_letter_code
_entity_poly.pdbx_strand_id
1 'polypeptide(L)'
;MVFNWIMQQPEMQSLAAGGPNSLASNVGIPQGSEQEAATEIARIVSNSVSSNFTGFDARLKGRFELNIQPTDFQDLLSSSAIFTIQTKKGVTLEWLRWLLEEGARPIVIGYEYVPQTGRGRSNSGTMKSGVSWRIKPTWAGTPENNFVTRSLINREKDIEKIIGKAIGGI
;
A
#
# COMPACT_ATOMS: atom_id res chain seq x y z
N MET A 1 4.23 -14.80 -3.38
CA MET A 1 5.60 -14.21 -3.33
C MET A 1 5.50 -12.69 -3.22
N VAL A 2 4.89 -12.03 -4.21
CA VAL A 2 4.60 -10.57 -4.18
C VAL A 2 3.85 -10.14 -2.92
N PHE A 3 2.84 -10.93 -2.50
CA PHE A 3 2.17 -10.72 -1.19
C PHE A 3 3.15 -10.47 -0.04
N ASN A 4 4.18 -11.32 0.11
CA ASN A 4 5.17 -11.19 1.19
C ASN A 4 6.07 -9.96 1.00
N TRP A 5 6.40 -9.59 -0.24
CA TRP A 5 7.20 -8.38 -0.52
C TRP A 5 6.47 -7.11 -0.10
N ILE A 6 5.15 -7.08 -0.32
CA ILE A 6 4.28 -5.99 0.11
C ILE A 6 4.16 -5.95 1.63
N MET A 7 3.90 -7.09 2.28
CA MET A 7 3.79 -7.16 3.75
C MET A 7 5.09 -6.81 4.49
N GLN A 8 6.24 -6.89 3.82
CA GLN A 8 7.54 -6.49 4.36
C GLN A 8 7.79 -4.98 4.33
N GLN A 9 6.94 -4.20 3.66
CA GLN A 9 7.11 -2.75 3.59
C GLN A 9 6.78 -2.07 4.93
N PRO A 10 7.48 -0.98 5.31
CA PRO A 10 7.25 -0.28 6.58
C PRO A 10 5.80 0.18 6.78
N GLU A 11 5.12 0.55 5.69
CA GLU A 11 3.71 0.94 5.69
C GLU A 11 2.83 -0.22 6.11
N MET A 12 3.02 -1.39 5.52
CA MET A 12 2.20 -2.57 5.78
C MET A 12 2.47 -3.13 7.18
N GLN A 13 3.72 -3.13 7.61
CA GLN A 13 4.08 -3.53 8.98
C GLN A 13 3.46 -2.58 10.01
N SER A 14 3.53 -1.27 9.77
CA SER A 14 2.93 -0.29 10.67
C SER A 14 1.40 -0.32 10.65
N LEU A 15 0.81 -0.49 9.47
CA LEU A 15 -0.63 -0.66 9.31
C LEU A 15 -1.12 -1.87 10.08
N ALA A 16 -0.52 -3.04 9.85
CA ALA A 16 -0.90 -4.31 10.47
C ALA A 16 -0.70 -4.32 12.00
N ALA A 17 0.41 -3.73 12.49
CA ALA A 17 0.73 -3.73 13.92
C ALA A 17 -0.24 -2.89 14.77
N GLY A 18 -0.83 -1.83 14.21
CA GLY A 18 -1.72 -0.95 14.96
C GLY A 18 -1.02 -0.20 16.11
N GLY A 19 -1.82 0.37 17.01
CA GLY A 19 -1.34 1.08 18.20
C GLY A 19 -0.98 2.56 18.00
N PRO A 20 -0.61 3.28 19.08
CA PRO A 20 -0.59 4.74 19.09
C PRO A 20 0.39 5.42 18.14
N ASN A 21 1.49 4.76 17.77
CA ASN A 21 2.50 5.38 16.92
C ASN A 21 2.49 4.88 15.47
N SER A 22 1.45 4.13 15.09
CA SER A 22 1.39 3.43 13.82
C SER A 22 0.66 4.19 12.72
N LEU A 23 0.83 3.72 11.49
CA LEU A 23 0.10 4.22 10.34
C LEU A 23 -1.41 4.06 10.53
N ALA A 24 -1.86 2.90 11.01
CA ALA A 24 -3.27 2.60 11.24
C ALA A 24 -3.95 3.65 12.13
N SER A 25 -3.30 4.02 13.23
CA SER A 25 -3.86 5.01 14.15
C SER A 25 -3.78 6.44 13.61
N ASN A 26 -2.75 6.76 12.83
CA ASN A 26 -2.59 8.07 12.19
C ASN A 26 -3.70 8.35 11.17
N VAL A 27 -4.07 7.35 10.35
CA VAL A 27 -5.16 7.50 9.37
C VAL A 27 -6.54 7.17 9.97
N GLY A 28 -6.55 6.59 11.17
CA GLY A 28 -7.75 6.32 11.96
C GLY A 28 -8.50 5.07 11.53
N ILE A 29 -7.78 4.02 11.14
CA ILE A 29 -8.30 2.67 10.91
C ILE A 29 -8.97 2.18 12.20
N PRO A 30 -10.20 1.64 12.13
CA PRO A 30 -10.87 1.06 13.29
C PRO A 30 -10.04 -0.06 13.95
N GLN A 31 -10.06 -0.10 15.29
CA GLN A 31 -9.39 -1.17 16.02
C GLN A 31 -9.98 -2.53 15.65
N GLY A 32 -9.13 -3.49 15.34
CA GLY A 32 -9.48 -4.84 14.89
C GLY A 32 -9.40 -5.02 13.37
N SER A 33 -9.32 -3.95 12.58
CA SER A 33 -9.28 -4.00 11.12
C SER A 33 -7.87 -3.80 10.53
N GLU A 34 -6.86 -3.58 11.38
CA GLU A 34 -5.49 -3.25 10.98
C GLU A 34 -4.83 -4.33 10.12
N GLN A 35 -4.81 -5.56 10.62
CA GLN A 35 -4.23 -6.71 9.93
C GLN A 35 -4.97 -7.03 8.64
N GLU A 36 -6.31 -6.94 8.67
CA GLU A 36 -7.15 -7.18 7.51
C GLU A 36 -6.85 -6.17 6.39
N ALA A 37 -6.79 -4.87 6.72
CA ALA A 37 -6.48 -3.84 5.75
C ALA A 37 -5.12 -4.06 5.06
N ALA A 38 -4.07 -4.39 5.83
CA ALA A 38 -2.74 -4.67 5.26
C ALA A 38 -2.73 -5.94 4.39
N THR A 39 -3.37 -7.01 4.87
CA THR A 39 -3.46 -8.29 4.16
C THR A 39 -4.23 -8.13 2.86
N GLU A 40 -5.31 -7.37 2.87
CA GLU A 40 -6.15 -7.13 1.70
C GLU A 40 -5.41 -6.35 0.61
N ILE A 41 -4.67 -5.29 0.99
CA ILE A 41 -3.78 -4.57 0.06
C ILE A 41 -2.78 -5.53 -0.58
N ALA A 42 -2.07 -6.32 0.24
CA ALA A 42 -1.08 -7.26 -0.26
C ALA A 42 -1.70 -8.33 -1.17
N ARG A 43 -2.94 -8.75 -0.89
CA ARG A 43 -3.70 -9.69 -1.70
C ARG A 43 -4.07 -9.10 -3.06
N ILE A 44 -4.58 -7.87 -3.09
CA ILE A 44 -4.95 -7.19 -4.35
C ILE A 44 -3.72 -7.03 -5.23
N VAL A 45 -2.62 -6.49 -4.70
CA VAL A 45 -1.36 -6.33 -5.46
C VAL A 45 -0.81 -7.67 -5.92
N SER A 46 -0.93 -8.73 -5.12
CA SER A 46 -0.47 -10.05 -5.55
C SER A 46 -1.35 -10.64 -6.66
N ASN A 47 -2.63 -10.26 -6.73
CA ASN A 47 -3.59 -10.76 -7.71
C ASN A 47 -3.58 -9.96 -9.02
N SER A 48 -3.09 -8.73 -9.00
CA SER A 48 -2.89 -7.90 -10.21
C SER A 48 -1.65 -8.31 -11.03
N VAL A 49 -0.81 -9.20 -10.48
CA VAL A 49 0.37 -9.72 -11.17
C VAL A 49 -0.07 -10.56 -12.38
N SER A 50 0.34 -10.14 -13.57
CA SER A 50 0.14 -10.89 -14.81
C SER A 50 1.44 -11.02 -15.57
N SER A 51 1.59 -12.12 -16.32
CA SER A 51 2.75 -12.37 -17.17
C SER A 51 2.30 -12.66 -18.58
N ASN A 52 3.01 -12.10 -19.55
CA ASN A 52 2.78 -12.35 -20.97
C ASN A 52 4.09 -12.78 -21.63
N PHE A 53 4.07 -13.91 -22.32
CA PHE A 53 5.21 -14.43 -23.06
C PHE A 53 4.86 -14.54 -24.54
N THR A 54 5.50 -13.73 -25.39
CA THR A 54 5.24 -13.73 -26.83
C THR A 54 6.25 -14.63 -27.57
N GLY A 55 6.28 -15.91 -27.22
CA GLY A 55 7.05 -16.97 -27.92
C GLY A 55 8.49 -16.60 -28.27
N PHE A 56 9.04 -17.26 -29.28
CA PHE A 56 10.28 -16.85 -29.94
C PHE A 56 9.98 -16.56 -31.40
N ASP A 57 10.52 -15.47 -31.95
CA ASP A 57 10.50 -15.21 -33.38
C ASP A 57 11.46 -16.17 -34.13
N ALA A 58 11.44 -16.09 -35.47
CA ALA A 58 12.34 -16.89 -36.32
C ALA A 58 13.84 -16.61 -36.11
N ARG A 59 14.18 -15.57 -35.33
CA ARG A 59 15.54 -15.19 -34.92
C ARG A 59 15.81 -15.51 -33.45
N LEU A 60 14.98 -16.33 -32.82
CA LEU A 60 15.05 -16.75 -31.42
C LEU A 60 14.95 -15.58 -30.42
N LYS A 61 14.30 -14.48 -30.80
CA LYS A 61 13.98 -13.38 -29.88
C LYS A 61 12.61 -13.62 -29.27
N GLY A 62 12.56 -13.68 -27.95
CA GLY A 62 11.31 -13.72 -27.19
C GLY A 62 11.13 -12.46 -26.34
N ARG A 63 9.89 -12.20 -25.93
CA ARG A 63 9.57 -11.14 -24.98
C ARG A 63 8.79 -11.74 -23.83
N PHE A 64 9.28 -11.51 -22.62
CA PHE A 64 8.56 -11.78 -21.38
C PHE A 64 8.23 -10.45 -20.73
N GLU A 65 6.95 -10.20 -20.49
CA GLU A 65 6.45 -9.06 -19.76
C GLU A 65 5.88 -9.54 -18.43
N LEU A 66 6.30 -8.90 -17.34
CA LEU A 66 5.72 -9.09 -16.02
C LEU A 66 5.08 -7.77 -15.60
N ASN A 67 3.76 -7.76 -15.51
CA ASN A 67 3.00 -6.64 -14.98
C ASN A 67 2.65 -6.96 -13.53
N ILE A 68 2.82 -6.01 -12.62
CA ILE A 68 2.59 -6.25 -11.19
C ILE A 68 1.41 -5.44 -10.66
N GLN A 69 1.33 -4.15 -11.01
CA GLN A 69 0.28 -3.25 -10.55
C GLN A 69 -0.07 -2.27 -11.66
N PRO A 70 -1.36 -2.02 -11.95
CA PRO A 70 -1.79 -0.92 -12.81
C PRO A 70 -1.25 0.43 -12.31
N THR A 71 -0.81 1.29 -13.22
CA THR A 71 -0.20 2.59 -12.89
C THR A 71 -1.18 3.60 -12.27
N ASP A 72 -2.48 3.38 -12.43
CA ASP A 72 -3.56 4.22 -11.91
C ASP A 72 -4.12 3.73 -10.56
N PHE A 73 -3.61 2.59 -10.06
CA PHE A 73 -4.01 1.92 -8.82
C PHE A 73 -5.53 1.73 -8.65
N GLN A 74 -6.31 1.71 -9.74
CA GLN A 74 -7.78 1.69 -9.64
C GLN A 74 -8.31 0.41 -8.99
N ASP A 75 -7.63 -0.70 -9.22
CA ASP A 75 -7.85 -1.99 -8.56
C ASP A 75 -7.61 -1.92 -7.05
N LEU A 76 -6.68 -1.11 -6.56
CA LEU A 76 -6.49 -0.88 -5.13
C LEU A 76 -7.51 0.12 -4.56
N LEU A 77 -7.71 1.24 -5.23
CA LEU A 77 -8.52 2.35 -4.71
C LEU A 77 -10.02 2.05 -4.73
N SER A 78 -10.49 1.17 -5.61
CA SER A 78 -11.92 0.86 -5.80
C SER A 78 -12.34 -0.52 -5.29
N SER A 79 -11.42 -1.32 -4.76
CA SER A 79 -11.68 -2.75 -4.45
C SER A 79 -12.35 -3.02 -3.12
N SER A 80 -12.17 -2.16 -2.11
CA SER A 80 -12.68 -2.46 -0.77
C SER A 80 -13.13 -1.23 0.01
N ALA A 81 -14.28 -1.36 0.66
CA ALA A 81 -14.83 -0.34 1.56
C ALA A 81 -13.89 -0.07 2.75
N ILE A 82 -13.05 -1.04 3.16
CA ILE A 82 -12.11 -0.89 4.27
C ILE A 82 -11.04 0.19 4.01
N PHE A 83 -10.83 0.57 2.75
CA PHE A 83 -9.89 1.62 2.35
C PHE A 83 -10.50 3.03 2.42
N THR A 84 -11.77 3.13 2.77
CA THR A 84 -12.46 4.40 2.96
C THR A 84 -12.94 4.53 4.39
N ILE A 85 -12.78 5.72 4.97
CA ILE A 85 -13.28 6.00 6.31
C ILE A 85 -14.26 7.17 6.26
N GLN A 86 -15.51 6.92 6.64
CA GLN A 86 -16.49 7.97 6.81
C GLN A 86 -16.25 8.72 8.12
N THR A 87 -16.06 10.03 8.04
CA THR A 87 -15.98 10.89 9.21
C THR A 87 -17.38 11.24 9.72
N LYS A 88 -17.47 11.64 10.99
CA LYS A 88 -18.72 12.15 11.58
C LYS A 88 -19.29 13.38 10.87
N LYS A 89 -18.47 14.08 10.07
CA LYS A 89 -18.85 15.25 9.28
C LYS A 89 -19.30 14.87 7.86
N GLY A 90 -19.42 13.58 7.53
CA GLY A 90 -19.82 13.12 6.19
C GLY A 90 -18.72 13.21 5.13
N VAL A 91 -17.47 13.46 5.53
CA VAL A 91 -16.31 13.46 4.64
C VAL A 91 -15.72 12.05 4.58
N THR A 92 -15.53 11.53 3.38
CA THR A 92 -14.79 10.29 3.10
C THR A 92 -13.29 10.55 3.15
N LEU A 93 -12.54 9.73 3.89
CA LEU A 93 -11.09 9.74 3.88
C LEU A 93 -10.57 8.60 3.00
N GLU A 94 -9.93 8.95 1.89
CA GLU A 94 -9.25 8.03 0.97
C GLU A 94 -7.79 7.84 1.39
N TRP A 95 -7.58 7.28 2.59
CA TRP A 95 -6.25 7.25 3.20
C TRP A 95 -5.21 6.47 2.39
N LEU A 96 -5.64 5.46 1.63
CA LEU A 96 -4.75 4.66 0.80
C LEU A 96 -4.13 5.48 -0.34
N ARG A 97 -4.88 6.46 -0.90
CA ARG A 97 -4.35 7.39 -1.90
C ARG A 97 -3.16 8.17 -1.37
N TRP A 98 -3.16 8.51 -0.08
CA TRP A 98 -2.04 9.25 0.54
C TRP A 98 -0.74 8.43 0.61
N LEU A 99 -0.85 7.09 0.61
CA LEU A 99 0.28 6.17 0.62
C LEU A 99 0.79 5.84 -0.79
N LEU A 100 -0.01 6.14 -1.81
CA LEU A 100 0.27 5.79 -3.20
C LEU A 100 0.69 7.01 -4.04
N GLU A 101 0.11 8.20 -3.80
CA GLU A 101 0.16 9.29 -4.79
C GLU A 101 0.56 10.66 -4.25
N GLU A 102 0.28 10.96 -2.98
CA GLU A 102 0.21 12.35 -2.50
C GLU A 102 1.51 12.91 -1.89
N GLY A 103 2.49 12.04 -1.65
CA GLY A 103 3.72 12.39 -0.95
C GLY A 103 3.47 12.89 0.48
N ALA A 104 4.49 13.53 1.06
CA ALA A 104 4.47 14.00 2.46
C ALA A 104 3.91 15.43 2.60
N ARG A 105 2.92 15.81 1.78
CA ARG A 105 2.28 17.13 1.83
C ARG A 105 1.35 17.25 3.04
N PRO A 106 1.16 18.46 3.61
CA PRO A 106 0.09 18.71 4.58
C PRO A 106 -1.28 18.34 4.00
N ILE A 107 -2.05 17.54 4.74
CA ILE A 107 -3.40 17.07 4.35
C ILE A 107 -4.47 17.77 5.17
N VAL A 108 -4.27 17.89 6.49
CA VAL A 108 -5.21 18.57 7.38
C VAL A 108 -4.53 19.74 8.04
N ILE A 109 -4.91 20.97 7.68
CA ILE A 109 -4.36 22.19 8.27
C ILE A 109 -5.04 22.50 9.60
N GLY A 110 -4.27 23.01 10.57
CA GLY A 110 -4.75 23.40 11.89
C GLY A 110 -4.91 22.25 12.89
N TYR A 111 -4.53 21.03 12.51
CA TYR A 111 -4.63 19.85 13.36
C TYR A 111 -3.36 19.01 13.33
N GLU A 112 -3.10 18.27 14.40
CA GLU A 112 -2.04 17.30 14.51
C GLU A 112 -2.54 16.01 15.16
N TYR A 113 -1.90 14.89 14.84
CA TYR A 113 -2.20 13.61 15.46
C TYR A 113 -1.47 13.49 16.79
N VAL A 114 -2.21 13.16 17.86
CA VAL A 114 -1.66 12.93 19.20
C VAL A 114 -1.93 11.48 19.61
N PRO A 115 -0.87 10.67 19.82
CA PRO A 115 -0.99 9.28 20.24
C PRO A 115 -1.60 9.20 21.64
N GLN A 116 -2.65 8.39 21.79
CA GLN A 116 -3.33 8.18 23.07
C GLN A 116 -4.20 6.92 23.02
N THR A 117 -3.79 5.87 23.73
CA THR A 117 -4.58 4.64 23.90
C THR A 117 -5.93 4.95 24.55
N GLY A 118 -6.99 4.25 24.13
CA GLY A 118 -8.35 4.45 24.65
C GLY A 118 -9.13 5.58 23.96
N ARG A 119 -8.59 6.18 22.88
CA ARG A 119 -9.17 7.38 22.26
C ARG A 119 -9.19 7.32 20.72
N GLY A 120 -10.17 8.01 20.15
CA GLY A 120 -10.36 8.15 18.69
C GLY A 120 -10.88 6.89 18.02
N ARG A 121 -10.94 6.91 16.68
CA ARG A 121 -11.52 5.80 15.88
C ARG A 121 -10.70 4.52 15.97
N SER A 122 -9.38 4.64 16.01
CA SER A 122 -8.45 3.52 16.12
C SER A 122 -8.18 3.09 17.56
N ASN A 123 -8.90 3.65 18.53
CA ASN A 123 -8.66 3.48 19.96
C ASN A 123 -7.21 3.78 20.41
N SER A 124 -6.46 4.54 19.61
CA SER A 124 -5.01 4.72 19.77
C SER A 124 -4.53 6.16 19.61
N GLY A 125 -5.41 7.12 19.33
CA GLY A 125 -5.04 8.53 19.29
C GLY A 125 -6.13 9.44 18.72
N THR A 126 -5.88 10.74 18.74
CA THR A 126 -6.87 11.76 18.33
C THR A 126 -6.22 12.88 17.54
N MET A 127 -7.01 13.56 16.72
CA MET A 127 -6.62 14.82 16.11
C MET A 127 -6.89 15.95 17.10
N LYS A 128 -5.87 16.77 17.39
CA LYS A 128 -5.97 17.98 18.22
C LYS A 128 -5.59 19.22 17.43
N SER A 129 -5.98 20.40 17.90
CA SER A 129 -5.55 21.66 17.28
C SER A 129 -4.01 21.74 17.29
N GLY A 130 -3.44 22.10 16.15
CA GLY A 130 -2.01 22.14 15.91
C GLY A 130 -1.69 22.91 14.63
N VAL A 131 -0.55 22.64 14.01
CA VAL A 131 -0.13 23.35 12.77
C VAL A 131 -0.71 22.68 11.54
N SER A 132 -0.36 21.42 11.32
CA SER A 132 -0.88 20.62 10.20
C SER A 132 -0.53 19.15 10.39
N TRP A 133 -1.38 18.27 9.88
CA TRP A 133 -1.17 16.84 9.84
C TRP A 133 -0.87 16.38 8.42
N ARG A 134 0.04 15.41 8.32
CA ARG A 134 0.47 14.74 7.10
C ARG A 134 0.85 13.31 7.39
N ILE A 135 0.88 12.49 6.35
CA ILE A 135 1.55 11.19 6.41
C ILE A 135 3.06 11.43 6.65
N LYS A 136 3.65 10.62 7.54
CA LYS A 136 5.09 10.68 7.81
C LYS A 136 5.86 10.37 6.51
N PRO A 137 7.00 11.02 6.23
CA PRO A 137 7.79 10.75 5.03
C PRO A 137 8.18 9.27 4.84
N THR A 138 8.29 8.50 5.92
CA THR A 138 8.58 7.06 5.88
C THR A 138 7.45 6.19 5.36
N TRP A 139 6.23 6.72 5.25
CA TRP A 139 5.05 6.00 4.75
C TRP A 139 4.40 6.65 3.54
N ALA A 140 4.73 7.91 3.27
CA ALA A 140 4.19 8.64 2.14
C ALA A 140 4.67 8.03 0.83
N GLY A 141 3.80 8.05 -0.19
CA GLY A 141 4.15 7.58 -1.53
C GLY A 141 3.78 8.57 -2.61
N THR A 142 4.51 8.48 -3.73
CA THR A 142 4.18 9.10 -5.02
C THR A 142 3.94 7.99 -6.05
N PRO A 143 3.36 8.29 -7.22
CA PRO A 143 3.11 7.26 -8.24
C PRO A 143 4.36 6.46 -8.61
N GLU A 144 5.54 7.10 -8.57
CA GLU A 144 6.83 6.48 -8.88
C GLU A 144 7.51 5.86 -7.64
N ASN A 145 7.16 6.28 -6.43
CA ASN A 145 7.82 5.87 -5.20
C ASN A 145 6.83 5.67 -4.05
N ASN A 146 6.26 4.46 -3.97
CA ASN A 146 5.35 4.05 -2.91
C ASN A 146 5.70 2.63 -2.42
N PHE A 147 4.94 2.10 -1.47
CA PHE A 147 5.21 0.78 -0.91
C PHE A 147 5.15 -0.34 -1.99
N VAL A 148 4.32 -0.18 -3.03
CA VAL A 148 4.27 -1.16 -4.14
C VAL A 148 5.56 -1.11 -4.94
N THR A 149 5.96 0.07 -5.43
CA THR A 149 7.19 0.19 -6.25
C THR A 149 8.45 -0.18 -5.46
N ARG A 150 8.52 0.22 -4.18
CA ARG A 150 9.62 -0.15 -3.27
C ARG A 150 9.71 -1.65 -3.00
N SER A 151 8.59 -2.37 -3.00
CA SER A 151 8.59 -3.82 -2.76
C SER A 151 9.34 -4.63 -3.83
N LEU A 152 9.52 -4.03 -5.01
CA LEU A 152 10.14 -4.65 -6.19
C LEU A 152 11.66 -4.41 -6.26
N ILE A 153 12.18 -3.50 -5.44
CA ILE A 153 13.61 -3.19 -5.40
C ILE A 153 14.38 -4.43 -4.91
N ASN A 154 15.48 -4.76 -5.58
CA ASN A 154 16.36 -5.90 -5.27
C ASN A 154 15.64 -7.27 -5.36
N ARG A 155 14.65 -7.42 -6.25
CA ARG A 155 13.91 -8.67 -6.49
C ARG A 155 14.29 -9.40 -7.77
N GLU A 156 15.36 -8.99 -8.43
CA GLU A 156 15.78 -9.49 -9.74
C GLU A 156 15.98 -11.00 -9.72
N LYS A 157 16.68 -11.53 -8.72
CA LYS A 157 16.91 -12.98 -8.57
C LYS A 157 15.63 -13.79 -8.35
N ASP A 158 14.65 -13.21 -7.67
CA ASP A 158 13.37 -13.89 -7.45
C ASP A 158 12.52 -13.87 -8.72
N ILE A 159 12.54 -12.75 -9.45
CA ILE A 159 11.89 -12.59 -10.75
C ILE A 159 12.53 -13.52 -11.80
N GLU A 160 13.86 -13.62 -11.85
CA GLU A 160 14.60 -14.55 -12.71
C GLU A 160 14.15 -16.01 -12.48
N LYS A 161 13.97 -16.42 -11.22
CA LYS A 161 13.46 -17.76 -10.90
C LYS A 161 12.03 -17.97 -11.40
N ILE A 162 11.19 -16.94 -11.36
CA ILE A 162 9.81 -17.00 -11.90
C ILE A 162 9.88 -17.18 -13.43
N ILE A 163 10.68 -16.36 -14.10
CA ILE A 163 10.88 -16.43 -15.56
C ILE A 163 11.42 -17.80 -15.96
N GLY A 164 12.46 -18.28 -15.28
CA GLY A 164 13.08 -19.58 -15.55
C GLY A 164 12.09 -20.74 -15.40
N LYS A 165 11.20 -20.70 -14.40
CA LYS A 165 10.11 -21.69 -14.26
C LYS A 165 9.06 -21.60 -15.36
N ALA A 166 8.72 -20.38 -15.80
CA ALA A 166 7.72 -20.17 -16.83
C ALA A 166 8.20 -20.61 -18.22
N ILE A 167 9.50 -20.48 -18.50
CA ILE A 167 10.09 -20.77 -19.82
C ILE A 167 10.73 -22.17 -19.88
N GLY A 168 11.36 -22.63 -18.80
CA GLY A 168 12.09 -23.90 -18.73
C GLY A 168 11.26 -25.12 -18.30
N GLY A 169 9.95 -24.97 -18.13
CA GLY A 169 9.01 -26.03 -17.78
C GLY A 169 8.43 -26.79 -18.99
N ILE A 170 9.19 -26.91 -20.08
CA ILE A 170 8.88 -27.74 -21.26
C ILE A 170 9.82 -28.94 -21.26
#